data_AF-A0A6M5IWI2-F1
#
_entry.id   AF-A0A6M5IWI2-F1
#
_cell.length_a   1.000
_cell.length_b   1.000
_cell.length_c   1.000
_cell.angle_alpha   90.00
_cell.angle_beta   90.00
_cell.angle_gamma   90.00
#
_symmetry.space_group_name_H-M   'P 1'
#
loop_
_entity.id
_entity.type
_entity.pdbx_description
1 polymer ?
#
loop_
_entity_poly.entity_id
_entity_poly.type
_entity_poly.pdbx_seq_one_letter_code
_entity_poly.pdbx_strand_id
1 'polypeptide(L)'
;MAITPGDLGGDEDLAREVLLIAHDIAPCIESFVTGTEDFKNALAILKRVMKNIVGRGSPYVKSKRQGSASIEYTDVQSAFEGHATRALRALCGSGTVAGLPAGSFPAERPVSRLWPETYTS
;
A
#
# COMPACT_ATOMS: atom_id res chain seq x y z
N MET A 1 7.40 -7.26 -19.70
CA MET A 1 6.59 -8.41 -19.25
C MET A 1 6.36 -8.21 -17.76
N ALA A 2 5.13 -8.37 -17.26
CA ALA A 2 4.78 -8.12 -15.87
C ALA A 2 5.26 -9.26 -14.94
N ILE A 3 5.23 -9.04 -13.62
CA ILE A 3 5.49 -10.06 -12.62
C ILE A 3 4.42 -11.15 -12.72
N THR A 4 4.83 -12.41 -12.84
CA THR A 4 3.91 -13.56 -12.95
C THR A 4 3.88 -14.38 -11.65
N PRO A 5 2.83 -15.18 -11.40
CA PRO A 5 2.78 -16.09 -10.24
C PRO A 5 3.97 -17.05 -10.19
N GLY A 6 4.47 -17.49 -11.35
CA GLY A 6 5.63 -18.37 -11.45
C GLY A 6 6.94 -17.75 -10.94
N ASP A 7 7.06 -16.42 -10.95
CA ASP A 7 8.25 -15.71 -10.47
C ASP A 7 8.37 -15.74 -8.93
N LEU A 8 7.24 -15.89 -8.24
CA LEU A 8 7.13 -15.94 -6.78
C LEU A 8 7.48 -17.32 -6.24
N GLY A 9 7.12 -18.37 -6.98
CA GLY A 9 7.27 -19.76 -6.58
C GLY A 9 6.30 -20.18 -5.46
N GLY A 10 6.21 -21.49 -5.20
CA GLY A 10 5.30 -22.04 -4.19
C GLY A 10 3.93 -22.40 -4.77
N ASP A 11 2.89 -22.22 -3.96
CA ASP A 11 1.49 -22.46 -4.33
C ASP A 11 1.00 -21.35 -5.29
N GLU A 12 0.47 -21.76 -6.44
CA GLU A 12 0.04 -20.86 -7.50
C GLU A 12 -1.19 -20.04 -7.08
N ASP A 13 -2.11 -20.64 -6.34
CA ASP A 13 -3.35 -19.97 -5.90
C ASP A 13 -3.02 -18.86 -4.89
N LEU A 14 -2.13 -19.15 -3.94
CA LEU A 14 -1.64 -18.16 -2.99
C LEU A 14 -0.85 -17.04 -3.69
N ALA A 15 0.00 -17.39 -4.66
CA ALA A 15 0.76 -16.41 -5.43
C ALA A 15 -0.16 -15.45 -6.20
N ARG A 16 -1.26 -15.97 -6.78
CA ARG A 16 -2.29 -15.17 -7.46
C ARG A 16 -3.00 -14.22 -6.51
N GLU A 17 -3.39 -14.69 -5.33
CA GLU A 17 -4.04 -13.85 -4.31
C GLU A 17 -3.11 -12.73 -3.82
N VAL A 18 -1.85 -13.05 -3.54
CA VAL A 18 -0.82 -12.07 -3.15
C VAL A 18 -0.61 -11.03 -4.26
N LEU A 19 -0.59 -11.42 -5.53
CA LEU A 19 -0.47 -10.47 -6.64
C LEU A 19 -1.69 -9.56 -6.76
N LEU A 20 -2.91 -10.08 -6.54
CA LEU A 20 -4.14 -9.28 -6.55
C LEU A 20 -4.08 -8.17 -5.49
N ILE A 21 -3.66 -8.51 -4.27
CA ILE A 21 -3.53 -7.54 -3.16
C ILE A 21 -2.40 -6.55 -3.44
N ALA A 22 -1.28 -7.02 -3.97
CA ALA A 22 -0.17 -6.15 -4.36
C ALA A 22 -0.59 -5.13 -5.44
N HIS A 23 -1.42 -5.55 -6.40
CA HIS A 23 -1.98 -4.67 -7.43
C HIS A 23 -2.83 -3.55 -6.82
N ASP A 24 -3.72 -3.89 -5.87
CA ASP A 24 -4.55 -2.90 -5.17
C ASP A 24 -3.71 -1.86 -4.41
N ILE A 25 -2.61 -2.29 -3.79
CA ILE A 25 -1.70 -1.41 -3.04
C ILE A 25 -0.84 -0.54 -3.97
N ALA A 26 -0.41 -1.10 -5.09
CA ALA A 26 0.66 -0.58 -5.92
C ALA A 26 0.45 -0.99 -7.39
N PRO A 27 -0.45 -0.34 -8.13
CA PRO A 27 -0.80 -0.74 -9.51
C PRO A 27 0.37 -0.58 -10.49
N CYS A 28 1.39 0.21 -10.15
CA CYS A 28 2.56 0.41 -10.99
C CYS A 28 3.42 -0.85 -11.17
N ILE A 29 3.28 -1.87 -10.30
CA ILE A 29 4.14 -3.06 -10.33
C ILE A 29 3.99 -3.87 -11.64
N GLU A 30 2.85 -3.76 -12.32
CA GLU A 30 2.62 -4.40 -13.62
C GLU A 30 3.40 -3.72 -14.76
N SER A 31 3.72 -2.45 -14.59
CA SER A 31 4.46 -1.66 -15.58
C SER A 31 5.98 -1.90 -15.53
N PHE A 32 6.49 -2.57 -14.49
CA PHE A 32 7.92 -2.83 -14.36
C PHE A 32 8.41 -3.81 -15.43
N VAL A 33 9.49 -3.44 -16.09
CA VAL A 33 10.13 -4.27 -17.09
C VAL A 33 10.98 -5.34 -16.40
N THR A 34 10.81 -6.60 -16.80
CA THR A 34 11.64 -7.74 -16.37
C THR A 34 13.12 -7.41 -16.44
N GLY A 35 13.83 -7.64 -15.34
CA GLY A 35 15.28 -7.44 -15.24
C GLY A 35 15.73 -6.07 -14.73
N THR A 36 14.83 -5.10 -14.59
CA THR A 36 15.11 -3.83 -13.91
C THR A 36 15.31 -4.02 -12.41
N GLU A 37 16.01 -3.10 -11.75
CA GLU A 37 16.17 -3.14 -10.30
C GLU A 37 14.83 -2.97 -9.58
N ASP A 38 13.91 -2.17 -10.12
CA ASP A 38 12.55 -2.01 -9.58
C ASP A 38 11.75 -3.32 -9.62
N PHE A 39 11.87 -4.06 -10.73
CA PHE A 39 11.28 -5.40 -10.85
C PHE A 39 11.84 -6.36 -9.79
N LYS A 40 13.16 -6.39 -9.60
CA LYS A 40 13.81 -7.26 -8.61
C LYS A 40 13.42 -6.87 -7.18
N ASN A 41 13.34 -5.57 -6.90
CA ASN A 41 12.94 -5.04 -5.60
C ASN A 41 11.48 -5.40 -5.28
N ALA A 42 10.55 -5.20 -6.22
CA ALA A 42 9.17 -5.62 -6.07
C ALA A 42 9.06 -7.13 -5.81
N LEU A 43 9.76 -7.94 -6.60
CA LEU A 43 9.79 -9.39 -6.47
C LEU A 43 10.35 -9.85 -5.13
N ALA A 44 11.41 -9.20 -4.61
CA ALA A 44 11.96 -9.49 -3.30
C ALA A 44 10.98 -9.19 -2.16
N ILE A 45 10.24 -8.09 -2.24
CA ILE A 45 9.19 -7.74 -1.26
C ILE A 45 8.09 -8.81 -1.28
N LEU A 46 7.58 -9.17 -2.45
CA LEU A 46 6.51 -10.15 -2.58
C LEU A 46 6.95 -11.55 -2.13
N LYS A 47 8.17 -11.99 -2.44
CA LYS A 47 8.73 -13.25 -1.92
C LYS A 47 8.83 -13.26 -0.39
N ARG A 48 9.17 -12.12 0.22
CA ARG A 48 9.19 -11.99 1.68
C ARG A 48 7.79 -12.11 2.27
N VAL A 49 6.78 -11.52 1.63
CA VAL A 49 5.36 -11.65 2.03
C VAL A 49 4.92 -13.11 1.94
N MET A 50 5.16 -13.78 0.81
CA MET A 50 4.87 -15.21 0.63
C MET A 50 5.52 -16.07 1.73
N LYS A 51 6.82 -15.84 2.02
CA LYS A 51 7.53 -16.55 3.08
C LYS A 51 6.92 -16.31 4.46
N ASN A 52 6.47 -15.09 4.75
CA ASN A 52 5.82 -14.77 6.01
C ASN A 52 4.46 -15.48 6.15
N ILE A 53 3.68 -15.57 5.06
CA ILE A 53 2.39 -16.28 5.06
C ILE A 53 2.61 -17.77 5.33
N VAL A 54 3.51 -18.40 4.56
CA VAL A 54 3.85 -19.82 4.72
C VAL A 54 4.42 -20.11 6.11
N GLY A 55 5.31 -19.24 6.61
CA GLY A 55 5.95 -19.39 7.93
C GLY A 55 5.01 -19.19 9.11
N ARG A 56 3.86 -18.52 8.94
CA ARG A 56 2.87 -18.33 10.01
C ARG A 56 2.02 -19.57 10.27
N GLY A 57 1.98 -20.54 9.35
CA GLY A 57 1.48 -21.91 9.59
C GLY A 57 0.00 -22.03 9.95
N SER A 58 -0.75 -22.77 9.13
CA SER A 58 -2.13 -23.25 9.32
C SER A 58 -3.22 -22.16 9.55
N PRO A 59 -4.20 -22.01 8.63
CA PRO A 59 -5.35 -21.10 8.78
C PRO A 59 -6.38 -21.53 9.84
N TYR A 60 -6.14 -22.60 10.61
CA TYR A 60 -7.15 -23.17 11.51
C TYR A 60 -7.37 -22.41 12.83
N VAL A 61 -6.62 -21.35 13.13
CA VAL A 61 -6.89 -20.48 14.28
C VAL A 61 -7.55 -19.20 13.79
N LYS A 62 -8.85 -19.31 13.47
CA LYS A 62 -9.69 -18.22 12.93
C LYS A 62 -9.67 -16.95 13.79
N SER A 63 -9.59 -17.10 15.10
CA SER A 63 -9.32 -15.97 15.99
C SER A 63 -8.73 -16.44 17.30
N LYS A 64 -7.78 -15.69 17.85
CA LYS A 64 -7.37 -15.82 19.25
C LYS A 64 -7.73 -14.53 19.96
N ARG A 65 -8.71 -14.60 20.86
CA ARG A 65 -9.13 -13.46 21.68
C ARG A 65 -8.30 -13.44 22.95
N GLN A 66 -7.53 -12.38 23.16
CA GLN A 66 -6.82 -12.13 24.42
C GLN A 66 -7.40 -10.86 25.05
N GLY A 67 -8.39 -11.04 25.93
CA GLY A 67 -9.15 -9.92 26.52
C GLY A 67 -10.12 -9.28 25.52
N SER A 68 -10.09 -7.95 25.41
CA SER A 68 -10.92 -7.21 24.44
C SER A 68 -10.36 -7.21 23.02
N ALA A 69 -9.11 -7.63 22.81
CA ALA A 69 -8.47 -7.68 21.50
C ALA A 69 -8.78 -9.01 20.79
N SER A 70 -9.25 -8.92 19.54
CA SER A 70 -9.39 -10.05 18.62
C SER A 70 -8.22 -10.03 17.63
N ILE A 71 -7.54 -11.16 17.47
CA ILE A 71 -6.49 -11.32 16.46
C ILE A 71 -6.98 -12.34 15.44
N GLU A 72 -7.19 -11.90 14.20
CA GLU A 72 -7.63 -12.71 13.07
C GLU A 72 -6.40 -13.09 12.24
N TYR A 73 -6.08 -14.38 12.18
CA TYR A 73 -4.83 -14.89 11.57
C TYR A 73 -5.00 -15.35 10.12
N THR A 74 -6.21 -15.21 9.57
CA THR A 74 -6.60 -15.76 8.27
C THR A 74 -6.51 -14.76 7.12
N ASP A 75 -6.22 -13.50 7.38
CA ASP A 75 -6.26 -12.49 6.32
C ASP A 75 -4.89 -12.35 5.64
N VAL A 76 -4.81 -12.71 4.35
CA VAL A 76 -3.63 -12.48 3.50
C VAL A 76 -3.27 -11.00 3.49
N GLN A 77 -4.25 -10.10 3.64
CA GLN A 77 -4.02 -8.65 3.81
C GLN A 77 -3.14 -8.34 5.02
N SER A 78 -3.28 -9.07 6.13
CA SER A 78 -2.46 -8.86 7.33
C SER A 78 -0.97 -9.11 7.08
N ALA A 79 -0.63 -9.91 6.06
CA ALA A 79 0.76 -10.15 5.68
C ALA A 79 1.39 -8.95 4.94
N PHE A 80 0.56 -8.07 4.38
CA PHE A 80 0.99 -6.84 3.75
C PHE A 80 1.13 -5.67 4.73
N GLU A 81 0.48 -5.73 5.89
CA GLU A 81 0.47 -4.64 6.86
C GLU A 81 1.88 -4.17 7.28
N GLY A 82 1.99 -2.85 7.47
CA GLY A 82 3.21 -2.19 7.91
C GLY A 82 4.23 -1.99 6.80
N HIS A 83 5.33 -2.76 6.82
CA HIS A 83 6.49 -2.51 5.97
C HIS A 83 6.24 -2.87 4.51
N ALA A 84 5.52 -3.95 4.22
CA ALA A 84 5.30 -4.40 2.84
C ALA A 84 4.44 -3.40 2.05
N THR A 85 3.32 -2.92 2.61
CA THR A 85 2.51 -1.85 2.00
C THR A 85 3.33 -0.59 1.74
N ARG A 86 4.12 -0.13 2.72
CA ARG A 86 4.94 1.09 2.58
C ARG A 86 6.00 0.93 1.50
N ALA A 87 6.68 -0.22 1.45
CA ALA A 87 7.71 -0.50 0.46
C ALA A 87 7.13 -0.59 -0.96
N LEU A 88 6.01 -1.27 -1.15
CA LEU A 88 5.32 -1.35 -2.45
C LEU A 88 4.85 0.04 -2.92
N ARG A 89 4.24 0.84 -2.04
CA ARG A 89 3.86 2.22 -2.37
C ARG A 89 5.05 3.11 -2.69
N ALA A 90 6.18 2.93 -2.01
CA ALA A 90 7.39 3.70 -2.29
C ALA A 90 7.93 3.43 -3.70
N LEU A 91 7.81 2.19 -4.19
CA LEU A 91 8.15 1.85 -5.58
C LEU A 91 7.26 2.59 -6.59
N CYS A 92 5.97 2.76 -6.28
CA CYS A 92 5.06 3.55 -7.14
C CYS A 92 5.17 5.06 -6.97
N GLY A 93 5.54 5.54 -5.78
CA GLY A 93 5.69 6.97 -5.47
C GLY A 93 6.90 7.63 -6.14
N SER A 94 7.81 6.84 -6.73
CA SER A 94 8.87 7.32 -7.62
C SER A 94 8.30 7.81 -8.97
N GLY A 95 7.08 7.40 -9.32
CA GLY A 95 6.30 7.96 -10.42
C GLY A 95 5.76 9.35 -10.04
N THR A 96 6.51 10.37 -10.43
CA THR A 96 6.13 11.80 -10.43
C THR A 96 4.62 12.03 -10.53
N VAL A 97 4.00 12.51 -9.44
CA VAL A 97 2.74 13.26 -9.54
C VAL A 97 3.08 14.61 -10.18
N ALA A 98 2.99 14.66 -11.51
CA ALA A 98 3.03 15.92 -12.23
C ALA A 98 1.72 16.68 -11.94
N GLY A 99 1.80 17.64 -11.02
CA GLY A 99 0.67 18.49 -10.65
C GLY A 99 0.15 18.22 -9.24
N LEU A 100 0.66 18.97 -8.27
CA LEU A 100 -0.04 19.15 -6.99
C LEU A 100 -1.44 19.70 -7.28
N PRO A 101 -2.49 19.30 -6.53
CA PRO A 101 -3.78 19.97 -6.63
C PRO A 101 -3.58 21.44 -6.26
N ALA A 102 -3.62 22.32 -7.26
CA ALA A 102 -3.62 23.76 -7.05
C ALA A 102 -4.98 24.12 -6.44
N GLY A 103 -5.06 24.13 -5.11
CA GLY A 103 -6.22 24.65 -4.42
C GLY A 103 -6.39 26.13 -4.77
N SER A 104 -7.48 26.48 -5.47
CA SER A 104 -7.86 27.86 -5.69
C SER A 104 -8.61 28.37 -4.47
N PHE A 105 -7.95 29.19 -3.65
CA PHE A 105 -8.66 29.96 -2.64
C PHE A 105 -9.30 31.18 -3.32
N PRO A 106 -10.61 31.43 -3.12
CA PRO A 106 -11.24 32.67 -3.59
C PRO A 106 -10.52 33.86 -2.96
N ALA A 107 -10.03 34.79 -3.79
CA ALA A 107 -9.34 35.99 -3.32
C ALA A 107 -10.29 37.02 -2.67
N GLU A 108 -11.59 36.89 -2.91
CA GLU A 108 -12.61 37.77 -2.33
C GLU A 108 -13.08 37.21 -0.98
N ARG A 109 -12.62 37.84 0.10
CA ARG A 109 -13.14 37.62 1.47
C ARG A 109 -14.26 38.63 1.74
N PRO A 110 -15.53 38.22 1.92
CA PRO A 110 -16.60 39.10 2.40
C PRO A 110 -16.54 39.31 3.94
N VAL A 111 -15.35 39.21 4.55
CA VAL A 111 -15.19 39.23 6.03
C VAL A 111 -14.85 40.63 6.56
N SER A 112 -14.57 41.62 5.71
CA SER A 112 -14.26 43.00 6.13
C SER A 112 -15.43 43.76 6.76
N ARG A 113 -16.63 43.16 6.86
CA ARG A 113 -17.81 43.77 7.50
C ARG A 113 -18.23 43.12 8.82
N LEU A 114 -17.57 42.05 9.26
CA LEU A 114 -17.93 41.36 10.52
C LEU A 114 -17.18 41.87 11.74
N TRP A 115 -16.05 42.57 11.57
CA TRP A 115 -15.28 43.15 12.68
C TRP A 115 -15.00 44.63 12.44
N PRO A 116 -15.44 45.54 13.34
CA PRO A 116 -14.99 46.91 13.32
C PRO A 116 -13.56 46.97 13.88
N GLU A 117 -12.57 47.06 13.00
CA GLU A 117 -11.19 47.37 13.40
C GLU A 117 -11.08 48.86 13.72
N THR A 118 -11.28 49.24 14.99
CA THR A 118 -10.86 50.56 15.48
C THR A 118 -9.38 50.50 15.85
N TYR A 119 -8.51 50.94 14.94
CA TYR A 119 -7.13 51.28 15.29
C TYR A 119 -7.09 52.78 15.65
N THR A 120 -6.93 53.08 16.93
CA THR A 120 -6.55 54.42 17.40
C THR A 120 -5.07 54.64 17.13
N SER A 121 -4.75 55.83 16.61
CA SER A 121 -3.44 56.33 16.18
C SER A 121 -2.36 56.30 17.26
#